data_AF-A0A6N4TI29-F1
#
_entry.id   AF-A0A6N4TI29-F1
#
_cell.length_a   1.000
_cell.length_b   1.000
_cell.length_c   1.000
_cell.angle_alpha   90.00
_cell.angle_beta   90.00
_cell.angle_gamma   90.00
#
_symmetry.space_group_name_H-M   'P 1'
#
loop_
_entity.id
_entity.type
_entity.pdbx_description
1 polymer ?
#
loop_
_entity_poly.entity_id
_entity_poly.type
_entity_poly.pdbx_seq_one_letter_code
_entity_poly.pdbx_strand_id
1 'polypeptide(L)'
;MLDLQKHKDFLWKYTLSYGKLEQRDGISVFPFCNILMEEGKTIEDYKSDDIKEKLYSAQNVSEIFDLISKEYQGYYFMEISTPLSEDKELYSSLLKKAFDTCGYHGYISQKNYEHLVEFASEDVKDYILKHLA
;
A
#
# COMPACT_ATOMS: atom_id res chain seq x y z
N MET A 1 11.62 -17.37 -1.75
CA MET A 1 11.88 -16.16 -0.94
C MET A 1 11.75 -14.98 -1.87
N LEU A 2 10.72 -14.15 -1.69
CA LEU A 2 10.48 -12.98 -2.52
C LEU A 2 11.70 -12.05 -2.48
N ASP A 3 12.10 -11.49 -3.62
CA ASP A 3 13.18 -10.50 -3.70
C ASP A 3 12.68 -9.15 -3.20
N LEU A 4 12.65 -9.01 -1.87
CA LEU A 4 12.19 -7.80 -1.19
C LEU A 4 13.01 -6.56 -1.54
N GLN A 5 14.26 -6.71 -2.00
CA GLN A 5 15.07 -5.56 -2.44
C GLN A 5 14.48 -4.91 -3.68
N LYS A 6 14.00 -5.71 -4.65
CA LYS A 6 13.31 -5.15 -5.84
C LYS A 6 12.05 -4.40 -5.47
N HIS A 7 11.30 -4.84 -4.46
CA HIS A 7 10.11 -4.13 -4.00
C HIS A 7 10.45 -2.86 -3.23
N LYS A 8 11.49 -2.85 -2.39
CA LYS A 8 11.96 -1.64 -1.69
C LYS A 8 12.46 -0.58 -2.67
N ASP A 9 13.30 -0.99 -3.62
CA ASP A 9 13.80 -0.11 -4.68
C ASP A 9 12.66 0.35 -5.60
N PHE A 10 11.73 -0.54 -5.95
CA PHE A 10 10.53 -0.20 -6.71
C PHE A 10 9.70 0.83 -5.97
N LEU A 11 9.33 0.59 -4.72
CA LEU A 11 8.51 1.50 -3.91
C LEU A 11 9.21 2.84 -3.73
N TRP A 12 10.51 2.84 -3.40
CA TRP A 12 11.31 4.05 -3.31
C TRP A 12 11.31 4.81 -4.64
N LYS A 13 11.60 4.15 -5.76
CA LYS A 13 11.57 4.74 -7.11
C LYS A 13 10.17 5.15 -7.56
N TYR A 14 9.12 4.46 -7.11
CA TYR A 14 7.72 4.75 -7.43
C TYR A 14 7.30 6.07 -6.78
N THR A 15 7.72 6.30 -5.53
CA THR A 15 7.64 7.63 -4.90
C THR A 15 8.35 8.71 -5.70
N LEU A 16 9.39 8.38 -6.47
CA LEU A 16 10.10 9.34 -7.35
C LEU A 16 9.42 9.57 -8.70
N SER A 17 8.55 8.66 -9.17
CA SER A 17 8.21 8.58 -10.61
C SER A 17 6.73 8.81 -10.95
N TYR A 18 5.79 8.41 -10.08
CA TYR A 18 4.37 8.39 -10.41
C TYR A 18 3.43 8.95 -9.33
N GLY A 19 3.97 9.42 -8.21
CA GLY A 19 3.17 10.11 -7.19
C GLY A 19 2.62 11.42 -7.71
N LYS A 20 1.47 11.39 -8.41
CA LYS A 20 0.63 12.57 -8.47
C LYS A 20 0.25 12.91 -7.04
N LEU A 21 0.66 14.09 -6.61
CA LEU A 21 0.15 14.71 -5.39
C LEU A 21 -1.34 14.95 -5.61
N GLU A 22 -2.17 14.08 -5.05
CA GLU A 22 -3.62 14.27 -5.05
C GLU A 22 -3.99 15.08 -3.81
N GLN A 23 -4.84 16.10 -3.99
CA GLN A 23 -5.27 16.99 -2.92
C GLN A 23 -6.63 16.54 -2.38
N ARG A 24 -6.78 16.48 -1.05
CA ARG A 24 -8.07 16.43 -0.36
C ARG A 24 -8.12 17.52 0.68
N ASP A 25 -9.23 18.25 0.71
CA ASP A 25 -9.43 19.39 1.63
C ASP A 25 -8.31 20.45 1.59
N GLY A 26 -7.61 20.54 0.45
CA GLY A 26 -6.48 21.46 0.22
C GLY A 26 -5.12 21.01 0.76
N ILE A 27 -5.01 19.81 1.35
CA ILE A 27 -3.76 19.33 1.97
C ILE A 27 -3.26 18.08 1.21
N SER A 28 -2.00 18.11 0.79
CA SER A 28 -1.31 16.94 0.24
C SER A 28 -0.67 16.12 1.37
N VAL A 29 -0.66 14.79 1.25
CA VAL A 29 -0.01 13.90 2.22
C VAL A 29 1.17 13.21 1.55
N PHE A 30 2.33 13.20 2.20
CA PHE A 30 3.48 12.45 1.72
C PHE A 30 3.21 10.93 1.92
N PRO A 31 3.51 10.07 0.92
CA PRO A 31 3.09 8.67 0.94
C PRO A 31 3.64 7.82 2.07
N PHE A 32 4.69 8.26 2.77
CA PHE A 32 5.27 7.53 3.90
C PHE A 32 5.12 8.28 5.21
N CYS A 33 5.00 7.54 6.31
CA CYS A 33 4.96 8.06 7.68
C CYS A 33 3.83 9.06 7.98
N ASN A 34 2.76 9.11 7.17
CA ASN A 34 1.60 10.01 7.34
C ASN A 34 1.99 11.49 7.50
N ILE A 35 3.03 11.94 6.80
CA ILE A 35 3.50 13.32 6.90
C ILE A 35 2.56 14.24 6.10
N LEU A 36 1.95 15.21 6.76
CA LEU A 36 1.16 16.26 6.09
C LEU A 36 2.12 17.24 5.40
N MET A 37 1.86 17.52 4.13
CA MET A 37 2.69 18.43 3.36
C MET A 37 2.23 19.87 3.55
N GLU A 38 3.20 20.75 3.72
CA GLU A 38 3.01 22.20 3.78
C GLU A 38 2.69 22.77 2.40
N GLU A 39 1.97 23.89 2.37
CA GLU A 39 1.63 24.58 1.13
C GLU A 39 2.90 24.99 0.36
N GLY A 40 2.92 24.73 -0.95
CA GLY A 40 4.07 25.04 -1.82
C GLY A 40 5.24 24.05 -1.72
N LYS A 41 5.16 23.04 -0.85
CA LYS A 41 6.14 21.95 -0.78
C LYS A 41 5.80 20.80 -1.73
N THR A 42 6.83 20.07 -2.14
CA THR A 42 6.76 18.91 -3.04
C THR A 42 7.16 17.64 -2.31
N ILE A 43 6.96 16.48 -2.94
CA ILE A 43 7.41 15.19 -2.39
C ILE A 43 8.93 15.22 -2.11
N GLU A 44 9.72 15.93 -2.94
CA GLU A 44 11.19 16.05 -2.76
C GLU A 44 11.57 16.67 -1.42
N ASP A 45 10.79 17.63 -0.92
CA ASP A 45 11.08 18.32 0.34
C ASP A 45 10.97 17.40 1.57
N TYR A 46 10.20 16.31 1.45
CA TYR A 46 9.98 15.34 2.52
C TYR A 46 10.81 14.07 2.35
N LYS A 47 11.61 13.97 1.28
CA LYS A 47 12.55 12.86 1.11
C LYS A 47 13.71 13.04 2.08
N SER A 48 13.81 12.15 3.04
CA SER A 48 14.91 12.10 3.99
C SER A 48 15.59 10.74 3.98
N ASP A 49 16.87 10.73 4.38
CA ASP A 49 17.61 9.49 4.61
C ASP A 49 16.95 8.66 5.72
N ASP A 50 16.29 9.28 6.71
CA ASP A 50 15.53 8.58 7.75
C ASP A 50 14.37 7.74 7.19
N ILE A 51 13.57 8.29 6.25
CA ILE A 51 12.49 7.53 5.60
C ILE A 51 13.07 6.38 4.77
N LYS A 52 14.18 6.64 4.07
CA LYS A 52 14.89 5.63 3.31
C LYS A 52 15.40 4.52 4.23
N GLU A 53 16.04 4.84 5.34
CA GLU A 53 16.52 3.87 6.32
C GLU A 53 15.38 3.03 6.91
N LYS A 54 14.24 3.64 7.25
CA LYS A 54 13.04 2.92 7.71
C LYS A 54 12.54 1.91 6.68
N LEU A 55 12.44 2.32 5.41
CA LEU A 55 12.05 1.43 4.31
C LEU A 55 13.05 0.29 4.10
N TYR A 56 14.34 0.56 4.16
CA TYR A 56 15.37 -0.46 3.98
C TYR A 56 15.49 -1.39 5.19
N SER A 57 15.14 -0.92 6.39
CA SER A 57 15.11 -1.70 7.63
C SER A 57 13.91 -2.65 7.73
N ALA A 58 12.81 -2.38 7.02
CA ALA A 58 11.65 -3.25 6.99
C ALA A 58 12.03 -4.66 6.48
N GLN A 59 11.67 -5.70 7.23
CA GLN A 59 12.05 -7.08 6.95
C GLN A 59 11.08 -7.79 6.00
N ASN A 60 9.86 -7.26 5.83
CA ASN A 60 8.83 -7.85 4.97
C ASN A 60 7.90 -6.77 4.38
N VAL A 61 7.11 -7.17 3.38
CA VAL A 61 6.15 -6.28 2.72
C VAL A 61 5.09 -5.74 3.68
N SER A 62 4.69 -6.50 4.70
CA SER A 62 3.69 -6.06 5.68
C SER A 62 4.19 -4.86 6.49
N GLU A 63 5.46 -4.88 6.90
CA GLU A 63 6.12 -3.75 7.56
C GLU A 63 6.26 -2.54 6.63
N ILE A 64 6.59 -2.76 5.35
CA ILE A 64 6.62 -1.66 4.38
C ILE A 64 5.21 -1.06 4.22
N PHE A 65 4.18 -1.88 4.21
CA PHE A 65 2.79 -1.44 4.14
C PHE A 65 2.39 -0.56 5.34
N ASP A 66 2.90 -0.85 6.54
CA ASP A 66 2.68 -0.03 7.74
C ASP A 66 3.35 1.34 7.67
N LEU A 67 4.42 1.48 6.89
CA LEU A 67 5.08 2.76 6.66
C LEU A 67 4.30 3.65 5.68
N ILE A 68 3.43 3.06 4.87
CA ILE A 68 2.65 3.79 3.85
C ILE A 68 1.47 4.47 4.52
N SER A 69 1.27 5.73 4.18
CA SER A 69 0.13 6.52 4.63
C SER A 69 -1.18 5.87 4.20
N LYS A 70 -2.20 5.86 5.07
CA LYS A 70 -3.47 5.15 4.82
C LYS A 70 -4.11 5.49 3.48
N GLU A 71 -3.95 6.74 3.03
CA GLU A 71 -4.54 7.24 1.79
C GLU A 71 -3.96 6.61 0.54
N TYR A 72 -2.72 6.11 0.62
CA TYR A 72 -2.02 5.46 -0.48
C TYR A 72 -1.99 3.94 -0.35
N GLN A 73 -2.34 3.38 0.82
CA GLN A 73 -2.23 1.95 1.08
C GLN A 73 -3.00 1.10 0.07
N GLY A 74 -4.22 1.46 -0.34
CA GLY A 74 -4.97 0.70 -1.35
C GLY A 74 -4.31 0.72 -2.74
N TYR A 75 -3.75 1.86 -3.13
CA TYR A 75 -3.02 1.99 -4.39
C TYR A 75 -1.75 1.12 -4.41
N TYR A 76 -0.95 1.17 -3.34
CA TYR A 76 0.23 0.33 -3.21
C TYR A 76 -0.12 -1.16 -3.07
N PHE A 77 -1.24 -1.51 -2.44
CA PHE A 77 -1.70 -2.89 -2.39
C PHE A 77 -1.90 -3.46 -3.80
N MET A 78 -2.60 -2.75 -4.67
CA MET A 78 -2.83 -3.20 -6.05
C MET A 78 -1.52 -3.48 -6.80
N GLU A 79 -0.55 -2.57 -6.69
CA GLU A 79 0.76 -2.68 -7.32
C GLU A 79 1.59 -3.87 -6.77
N ILE A 80 1.54 -4.10 -5.45
CA ILE A 80 2.31 -5.17 -4.79
C ILE A 80 1.61 -6.54 -4.93
N SER A 81 0.29 -6.56 -5.14
CA SER A 81 -0.52 -7.79 -5.24
C SER A 81 -0.21 -8.59 -6.51
N THR A 82 0.13 -7.93 -7.61
CA THR A 82 0.40 -8.54 -8.92
C THR A 82 1.55 -9.56 -8.90
N PRO A 83 2.71 -9.30 -8.27
CA PRO A 83 3.80 -10.27 -8.14
C PRO A 83 3.64 -11.26 -6.98
N LEU A 84 2.64 -11.11 -6.10
CA LEU A 84 2.47 -11.91 -4.88
C LEU A 84 1.49 -13.08 -5.02
N SER A 85 0.84 -13.26 -6.17
CA SER A 85 -0.20 -14.28 -6.35
C SER A 85 0.31 -15.73 -6.16
N GLU A 86 1.62 -15.96 -6.25
CA GLU A 86 2.24 -17.28 -5.99
C GLU A 86 2.44 -17.58 -4.49
N ASP A 87 2.52 -16.56 -3.64
CA ASP A 87 2.63 -16.69 -2.18
C ASP A 87 1.26 -16.41 -1.54
N LYS A 88 0.42 -17.44 -1.56
CA LYS A 88 -0.99 -17.35 -1.14
C LYS A 88 -1.16 -16.88 0.30
N GLU A 89 -0.28 -17.28 1.22
CA GLU A 89 -0.36 -16.89 2.63
C GLU A 89 -0.05 -15.40 2.81
N LEU A 90 1.06 -14.93 2.24
CA LEU A 90 1.44 -13.52 2.31
C LEU A 90 0.41 -12.62 1.61
N TYR A 91 -0.06 -13.04 0.43
CA TYR A 91 -1.11 -12.34 -0.31
C TYR A 91 -2.37 -12.18 0.54
N SER A 92 -2.84 -13.27 1.15
CA SER A 92 -4.07 -13.28 1.95
C SER A 92 -3.93 -12.40 3.20
N SER A 93 -2.78 -12.46 3.86
CA SER A 93 -2.47 -11.60 5.02
C SER A 93 -2.51 -10.11 4.65
N LEU A 94 -1.88 -9.73 3.53
CA LEU A 94 -1.85 -8.34 3.06
C LEU A 94 -3.23 -7.88 2.58
N LEU A 95 -3.98 -8.72 1.88
CA LEU A 95 -5.32 -8.40 1.40
C LEU A 95 -6.28 -8.13 2.58
N LYS A 96 -6.26 -9.00 3.60
CA LYS A 96 -7.05 -8.81 4.81
C LYS A 96 -6.65 -7.51 5.52
N LYS A 97 -5.35 -7.26 5.69
CA LYS A 97 -4.84 -6.03 6.32
C LYS A 97 -5.26 -4.77 5.57
N ALA A 98 -5.18 -4.77 4.24
CA ALA A 98 -5.62 -3.68 3.40
C ALA A 98 -7.12 -3.42 3.56
N PHE A 99 -7.95 -4.48 3.55
CA PHE A 99 -9.39 -4.38 3.79
C PHE A 99 -9.72 -3.82 5.18
N ASP A 100 -9.09 -4.33 6.25
CA ASP A 100 -9.31 -3.87 7.62
C ASP A 100 -8.88 -2.41 7.83
N THR A 101 -7.87 -1.95 7.09
CA THR A 101 -7.29 -0.60 7.29
C THR A 101 -7.97 0.46 6.43
N CYS A 102 -8.27 0.13 5.17
CA CYS A 102 -8.75 1.09 4.19
C CYS A 102 -10.24 0.92 3.86
N GLY A 103 -10.81 -0.27 4.07
CA GLY A 103 -12.14 -0.62 3.57
C GLY A 103 -12.26 -0.40 2.06
N TYR A 104 -13.45 -0.03 1.60
CA TYR A 104 -13.62 0.48 0.24
C TYR A 104 -13.24 1.97 0.20
N HIS A 105 -12.29 2.31 -0.66
CA HIS A 105 -11.90 3.70 -0.92
C HIS A 105 -11.70 3.88 -2.42
N GLY A 106 -11.65 5.12 -2.91
CA GLY A 106 -11.72 5.47 -4.34
C GLY A 106 -10.81 4.73 -5.34
N TYR A 107 -9.86 3.91 -4.86
CA TYR A 107 -8.94 3.11 -5.66
C TYR A 107 -9.14 1.59 -5.54
N ILE A 108 -9.80 1.07 -4.49
CA ILE A 108 -10.22 -0.33 -4.39
C ILE A 108 -11.72 -0.37 -4.14
N SER A 109 -12.47 -0.63 -5.21
CA SER A 109 -13.91 -0.79 -5.16
C SER A 109 -14.30 -2.19 -4.66
N GLN A 110 -15.58 -2.38 -4.34
CA GLN A 110 -16.15 -3.70 -4.08
C GLN A 110 -15.79 -4.70 -5.19
N LYS A 111 -15.90 -4.30 -6.47
CA LYS A 111 -15.55 -5.17 -7.61
C LYS A 111 -14.08 -5.56 -7.63
N ASN A 112 -13.20 -4.69 -7.14
CA ASN A 112 -11.78 -5.04 -7.00
C ASN A 112 -11.62 -6.12 -5.94
N TYR A 113 -12.22 -5.96 -4.75
CA TYR A 113 -12.14 -6.98 -3.71
C TYR A 113 -12.74 -8.31 -4.16
N GLU A 114 -13.88 -8.32 -4.86
CA GLU A 114 -14.50 -9.52 -5.44
C GLU A 114 -13.54 -10.29 -6.35
N HIS A 115 -12.71 -9.59 -7.14
CA HIS A 115 -11.68 -10.23 -7.96
C HIS A 115 -10.44 -10.64 -7.15
N LEU A 116 -9.96 -9.78 -6.25
CA LEU A 116 -8.74 -10.03 -5.46
C LEU A 116 -8.90 -11.23 -4.53
N VAL A 117 -10.08 -11.44 -3.95
CA VAL A 117 -10.32 -12.59 -3.06
C VAL A 117 -10.24 -13.94 -3.78
N GLU A 118 -10.30 -13.98 -5.11
CA GLU A 118 -10.12 -15.22 -5.89
C GLU A 118 -8.71 -15.82 -5.72
N PHE A 119 -7.73 -14.98 -5.40
CA PHE A 119 -6.34 -15.38 -5.19
C PHE A 119 -6.01 -15.63 -3.71
N ALA A 120 -6.92 -15.27 -2.80
CA ALA A 120 -6.74 -15.41 -1.36
C ALA A 120 -7.09 -16.82 -0.86
N SER A 121 -6.70 -17.12 0.39
CA SER A 121 -7.16 -18.28 1.14
C SER A 121 -8.66 -18.18 1.42
N GLU A 122 -9.32 -19.34 1.53
CA GLU A 122 -10.79 -19.38 1.68
C GLU A 122 -11.27 -18.63 2.94
N ASP A 123 -10.50 -18.67 4.03
CA ASP A 123 -10.80 -17.95 5.27
C ASP A 123 -10.81 -16.42 5.08
N VAL A 124 -9.82 -15.87 4.35
CA VAL A 124 -9.76 -14.43 4.05
C VAL A 124 -10.82 -14.03 3.05
N LYS A 125 -11.07 -14.86 2.03
CA LYS A 125 -12.14 -14.64 1.06
C LYS A 125 -13.51 -14.58 1.74
N ASP A 126 -13.85 -15.57 2.56
CA ASP A 126 -15.11 -15.60 3.31
C ASP A 126 -15.23 -14.40 4.24
N TYR A 127 -14.14 -14.03 4.91
CA TYR A 127 -14.09 -12.84 5.76
C TYR A 127 -14.43 -11.58 4.97
N ILE A 128 -13.75 -11.31 3.86
CA ILE A 128 -13.94 -10.07 3.08
C ILE A 128 -15.34 -10.06 2.44
N LEU A 129 -15.76 -11.13 1.77
CA LEU A 129 -17.07 -11.20 1.11
C LEU A 129 -18.22 -10.97 2.09
N LYS A 130 -18.11 -11.47 3.33
CA LYS A 130 -19.11 -11.23 4.38
C LYS A 130 -19.23 -9.75 4.79
N HIS A 131 -18.12 -8.99 4.72
CA HIS A 131 -18.08 -7.58 5.10
C HIS A 131 -18.28 -6.62 3.92
N LEU A 132 -18.34 -7.14 2.69
CA LEU A 132 -18.75 -6.37 1.50
C LEU A 132 -20.27 -6.28 1.34
N ALA A 133 -21.03 -7.15 2.03
CA ALA A 133 -22.48 -7.28 1.93
C ALA A 133 -23.26 -6.28 2.80
#